data_AF-A0A930AF98-F1
#
_entry.id   AF-A0A930AF98-F1
#
_cell.length_a   1.000
_cell.length_b   1.000
_cell.length_c   1.000
_cell.angle_alpha   90.00
_cell.angle_beta   90.00
_cell.angle_gamma   90.00
#
_symmetry.space_group_name_H-M   'P 1'
#
loop_
_entity.id
_entity.type
_entity.pdbx_description
1 polymer ?
#
loop_
_entity_poly.entity_id
_entity_poly.type
_entity_poly.pdbx_seq_one_letter_code
_entity_poly.pdbx_strand_id
1 'polypeptide(L)' 'MSNISTDLQDVEKIIVLDYGSQYNQLISRRIREIGVFSELKSHKISAAEVRAINPVGIILSGGP' A
#
# COMPACT_ATOMS: atom_id res chain seq x y z
N MET A 1 -20.70 22.42 5.71
CA MET A 1 -19.36 22.44 6.34
C MET A 1 -18.81 21.04 6.19
N SER A 2 -17.92 20.81 5.22
CA SER A 2 -17.24 19.52 5.08
C SER A 2 -16.32 19.32 6.29
N ASN A 3 -16.47 18.19 6.97
CA ASN A 3 -15.63 17.84 8.10
C ASN A 3 -14.21 17.58 7.57
N ILE A 4 -13.28 18.48 7.87
CA ILE A 4 -11.85 18.37 7.55
C ILE A 4 -11.25 17.01 7.97
N SER A 5 -11.88 16.33 8.94
CA SER A 5 -11.49 15.00 9.42
C SER A 5 -11.73 13.86 8.43
N THR A 6 -12.64 13.99 7.46
CA THR A 6 -12.97 12.93 6.48
C THR A 6 -11.94 12.88 5.35
N ASP A 7 -11.45 14.03 4.88
CA ASP A 7 -10.53 14.12 3.73
C ASP A 7 -9.16 13.47 3.99
N LEU A 8 -8.73 13.33 5.25
CA LEU A 8 -7.48 12.66 5.61
C LEU A 8 -7.59 11.12 5.60
N GLN A 9 -8.80 10.56 5.69
CA GLN A 9 -9.02 9.11 5.70
C GLN A 9 -9.10 8.53 4.28
N ASP A 10 -9.41 9.35 3.27
CA ASP A 10 -9.64 8.90 1.88
C ASP A 10 -8.39 8.92 0.99
N VAL A 11 -7.18 8.92 1.58
CA VAL A 11 -5.95 8.86 0.78
C VAL A 11 -5.84 7.49 0.13
N GLU A 12 -5.94 7.46 -1.20
CA GLU A 12 -5.76 6.26 -2.01
C GLU A 12 -4.39 5.61 -1.71
N LYS A 13 -4.43 4.33 -1.32
CA LYS A 13 -3.25 3.59 -0.87
C LYS A 13 -3.12 2.26 -1.60
N ILE A 14 -1.91 1.99 -2.08
CA ILE A 14 -1.50 0.67 -2.57
C ILE A 14 -0.61 0.00 -1.52
N ILE A 15 -0.92 -1.26 -1.18
CA ILE A 15 -0.04 -2.10 -0.38
C ILE A 15 0.87 -2.90 -1.31
N VAL A 16 2.17 -2.90 -1.01
CA VAL A 16 3.13 -3.84 -1.60
C VAL A 16 3.43 -4.92 -0.57
N LEU A 17 3.04 -6.16 -0.84
CA LEU A 17 3.34 -7.32 0.00
C LEU A 17 4.70 -7.90 -0.36
N ASP A 18 5.59 -7.93 0.62
CA ASP A 18 6.98 -8.35 0.50
C ASP A 18 7.15 -9.86 0.75
N TYR A 19 7.54 -10.57 -0.29
CA TYR A 19 7.97 -11.96 -0.33
C TYR A 19 9.48 -12.12 -0.58
N GLY A 20 10.30 -11.10 -0.27
CA GLY A 20 11.75 -11.11 -0.43
C GLY A 20 12.24 -10.55 -1.77
N SER A 21 11.47 -9.69 -2.44
CA SER A 21 11.88 -9.13 -3.73
C SER A 21 13.01 -8.11 -3.60
N GLN A 22 13.97 -8.15 -4.53
CA GLN A 22 14.96 -7.08 -4.70
C GLN A 22 14.34 -5.76 -5.20
N TYR A 23 13.10 -5.79 -5.72
CA TYR A 23 12.46 -4.65 -6.38
C TYR A 23 11.46 -3.88 -5.52
N ASN A 24 11.21 -4.28 -4.27
CA ASN A 24 10.18 -3.68 -3.40
C ASN A 24 10.24 -2.15 -3.31
N GLN A 25 11.45 -1.61 -3.15
CA GLN A 25 11.67 -0.17 -3.04
C GLN A 25 11.41 0.54 -4.37
N LEU A 26 11.80 -0.07 -5.50
CA LEU A 26 11.55 0.48 -6.83
C LEU A 26 10.05 0.52 -7.14
N ILE A 27 9.32 -0.56 -6.83
CA ILE A 27 7.86 -0.60 -6.97
C ILE A 27 7.22 0.50 -6.13
N SER A 28 7.58 0.60 -4.85
CA SER A 28 7.07 1.63 -3.94
C SER A 28 7.33 3.04 -4.46
N ARG A 29 8.52 3.27 -5.04
CA ARG A 29 8.90 4.53 -5.68
C ARG A 29 8.04 4.84 -6.92
N ARG A 30 7.82 3.88 -7.81
CA ARG A 30 7.00 4.09 -9.01
C ARG A 30 5.56 4.47 -8.67
N ILE A 31 4.98 3.85 -7.64
CA ILE A 31 3.63 4.20 -7.17
C ILE A 31 3.59 5.65 -6.66
N ARG A 32 4.62 6.10 -5.93
CA ARG A 32 4.70 7.48 -5.44
C ARG A 32 4.95 8.49 -6.56
N GLU A 33 5.70 8.11 -7.59
CA GLU A 33 5.95 8.95 -8.78
C GLU A 33 4.65 9.24 -9.56
N ILE A 34 3.64 8.38 -9.48
CA ILE A 34 2.32 8.61 -10.10
C ILE A 34 1.31 9.25 -9.12
N GLY A 35 1.75 9.71 -7.95
CA GLY A 35 0.92 10.46 -7.01
C GLY A 35 0.10 9.63 -6.03
N VAL A 36 0.31 8.31 -5.97
CA VAL A 36 -0.45 7.41 -5.08
C VAL A 36 0.39 7.05 -3.85
N PHE A 37 -0.23 6.98 -2.67
CA PHE A 37 0.48 6.57 -1.47
C PHE A 37 0.77 5.06 -1.51
N SER A 38 1.98 4.66 -1.07
CA SER A 38 2.39 3.25 -1.05
C SER A 38 2.97 2.83 0.30
N GLU A 39 2.53 1.67 0.77
CA GLU A 39 2.97 1.06 2.03
C GLU A 39 3.53 -0.35 1.77
N LEU A 40 4.78 -0.57 2.16
CA LEU A 40 5.41 -1.89 2.11
C LEU A 40 5.03 -2.68 3.37
N LYS A 41 4.52 -3.90 3.22
CA LYS A 41 4.12 -4.79 4.32
C LYS A 41 4.69 -6.18 4.11
N SER A 42 4.98 -6.89 5.21
CA SER A 42 5.35 -8.30 5.14
C SER A 42 4.21 -9.14 4.56
N HIS A 43 4.53 -10.17 3.78
CA HIS A 43 3.55 -11.18 3.34
C HIS A 43 2.77 -11.86 4.48
N LYS A 44 3.21 -11.71 5.74
CA LYS A 44 2.58 -12.33 6.92
C LYS A 44 1.38 -11.56 7.44
N ILE A 45 1.12 -10.35 6.91
CA ILE A 45 -0.03 -9.55 7.31
C ILE A 45 -1.33 -10.33 7.10
N SER A 46 -2.24 -10.27 8.06
CA SER A 46 -3.51 -10.95 7.95
C SER A 46 -4.46 -10.22 7.01
N ALA A 47 -5.41 -10.97 6.43
CA ALA A 47 -6.46 -10.37 5.60
C ALA A 47 -7.33 -9.36 6.38
N ALA A 48 -7.46 -9.51 7.70
CA ALA A 48 -8.20 -8.57 8.54
C ALA A 48 -7.47 -7.23 8.66
N GLU A 49 -6.15 -7.26 8.86
CA GLU A 49 -5.32 -6.05 8.89
C GLU A 49 -5.31 -5.35 7.52
N VAL A 50 -5.20 -6.11 6.42
CA VAL A 50 -5.30 -5.55 5.07
C VAL A 50 -6.65 -4.87 4.83
N ARG A 51 -7.76 -5.49 5.26
CA ARG A 51 -9.10 -4.88 5.17
C ARG A 51 -9.22 -3.60 6.00
N ALA A 52 -8.63 -3.56 7.18
CA ALA A 52 -8.64 -2.37 8.03
C ALA A 52 -7.84 -1.20 7.41
N ILE A 53 -6.84 -1.50 6.57
CA ILE A 53 -6.09 -0.50 5.81
C ILE A 53 -6.91 0.06 4.64
N ASN A 54 -7.93 -0.66 4.17
CA ASN A 54 -8.78 -0.30 3.03
C ASN A 54 -7.99 0.16 1.78
N PRO A 55 -7.01 -0.63 1.28
CA PRO A 55 -6.22 -0.24 0.13
C PRO A 55 -7.06 -0.28 -1.16
N VAL A 56 -6.76 0.62 -2.08
CA VAL A 56 -7.35 0.62 -3.43
C VAL A 56 -6.72 -0.46 -4.33
N GLY A 57 -5.56 -1.00 -3.93
CA GLY A 57 -4.88 -2.06 -4.66
C GLY A 57 -3.80 -2.76 -3.84
N ILE A 58 -3.46 -3.99 -4.24
CA ILE A 58 -2.42 -4.81 -3.62
C ILE A 58 -1.48 -5.32 -4.70
N ILE A 59 -0.17 -5.16 -4.49
CA ILE A 59 0.89 -5.75 -5.31
C ILE A 59 1.57 -6.84 -4.50
N LEU A 60 1.67 -8.05 -5.06
CA LEU A 60 2.48 -9.12 -4.50
C LEU A 60 3.87 -9.03 -5.13
N SER A 61 4.91 -8.82 -4.32
CA SER A 61 6.28 -8.71 -4.81
C SER A 61 7.19 -9.68 -4.10
N GLY A 62 7.80 -10.59 -4.88
CA GLY A 62 8.76 -11.58 -4.38
C GLY A 62 9.92 -11.77 -5.34
N GLY A 63 10.96 -12.45 -4.87
CA GLY A 63 12.03 -13.04 -5.68
C GLY A 63 12.02 -14.56 -5.54
N PRO A 64 12.71 -15.30 -6.42
CA PRO A 64 12.97 -16.73 -6.24
C PRO A 64 13.86 -17.02 -5.02
#